data_AF-A0A5B0BNF6-F1
#
_entry.id   AF-A0A5B0BNF6-F1
#
_cell.length_a   1.000
_cell.length_b   1.000
_cell.length_c   1.000
_cell.angle_alpha   90.00
_cell.angle_beta   90.00
_cell.angle_gamma   90.00
#
_symmetry.space_group_name_H-M   'P 1'
#
loop_
_entity.id
_entity.type
_entity.pdbx_description
1 polymer ?
#
loop_
_entity_poly.entity_id
_entity_poly.type
_entity_poly.pdbx_seq_one_letter_code
_entity_poly.pdbx_strand_id
1 'polypeptide(L)' 'MPIKPRPFTFVCSECGWKKTVAPQSDALRPGEWFKQCPKCGSEALTMRAAGWLERTLAELLSRARRL' A
#
# COMPACT_ATOMS: atom_id res chain seq x y z
N MET A 1 3.14 -1.53 22.01
CA MET A 1 1.95 -0.83 21.49
C MET A 1 1.92 -0.96 19.97
N PRO A 2 0.76 -1.14 19.33
CA PRO A 2 0.66 -1.13 17.88
C PRO A 2 1.11 0.22 17.32
N ILE A 3 2.15 0.25 16.50
CA ILE A 3 2.62 1.48 15.86
C ILE A 3 2.04 1.51 14.45
N LYS A 4 1.26 2.55 14.13
CA LYS A 4 0.70 2.75 12.80
C LYS A 4 1.83 2.90 11.77
N PRO A 5 1.98 1.99 10.79
CA PRO A 5 2.97 2.12 9.74
C PRO A 5 2.69 3.34 8.87
N ARG A 6 3.76 3.93 8.30
CA ARG A 6 3.59 4.96 7.27
C ARG A 6 3.01 4.31 6.00
N PRO A 7 2.19 5.03 5.23
CA PRO A 7 1.73 4.53 3.94
C PRO A 7 2.90 4.18 3.01
N PHE A 8 2.74 3.10 2.25
CA PHE A 8 3.73 2.61 1.29
C PHE A 8 3.04 2.17 0.00
N THR A 9 3.81 2.15 -1.08
CA THR A 9 3.33 1.84 -2.41
C THR A 9 4.06 0.63 -2.97
N PHE A 10 3.30 -0.36 -3.41
CA PHE A 10 3.81 -1.46 -4.21
C PHE A 10 3.90 -1.03 -5.67
N VAL A 11 5.00 -1.36 -6.33
CA VAL A 11 5.21 -1.13 -7.75
C VAL A 11 5.72 -2.42 -8.39
N CYS A 12 4.97 -2.94 -9.36
CA CYS A 12 5.40 -4.08 -10.17
C CYS A 12 6.34 -3.60 -11.27
N SER A 13 7.53 -4.20 -11.35
CA SER A 13 8.54 -3.87 -12.35
C SER A 13 8.17 -4.38 -13.75
N GLU A 14 7.38 -5.45 -13.86
CA GLU A 14 7.00 -6.07 -15.14
C GLU A 14 5.89 -5.30 -15.87
N CYS A 15 4.79 -5.01 -15.17
CA CYS A 15 3.59 -4.43 -15.81
C CYS A 15 3.30 -2.99 -15.37
N GLY A 16 4.12 -2.42 -14.49
CA GLY A 16 3.95 -1.06 -13.98
C GLY A 16 2.76 -0.88 -13.03
N TRP A 17 2.13 -1.96 -12.56
CA TRP A 17 1.04 -1.87 -11.57
C TRP A 17 1.51 -1.18 -10.29
N LYS A 18 0.69 -0.27 -9.76
CA LYS A 18 0.98 0.47 -8.53
C LYS A 18 -0.19 0.40 -7.56
N LYS A 19 0.09 0.22 -6.27
CA LYS A 19 -0.92 0.28 -5.21
C LYS A 19 -0.36 0.86 -3.93
N THR A 20 -0.91 1.99 -3.53
CA THR A 20 -0.65 2.58 -2.21
C THR A 20 -1.53 1.93 -1.16
N VAL A 21 -0.90 1.50 -0.07
CA VAL A 21 -1.51 0.91 1.12
C VAL A 21 -1.21 1.83 2.30
N ALA A 22 -2.23 2.15 3.08
CA ALA A 22 -2.10 2.88 4.34
C ALA A 22 -2.69 2.02 5.47
N PRO A 23 -1.85 1.18 6.11
CA PRO A 23 -2.32 0.31 7.18
C PRO A 23 -2.77 1.14 8.37
N GLN A 24 -3.81 0.67 9.05
CA GLN A 24 -4.27 1.28 10.30
C GLN A 24 -3.50 0.77 11.52
N SER A 25 -2.87 -0.42 11.41
CA SER A 25 -2.08 -1.07 12.44
C SER A 25 -0.83 -1.72 11.84
N ASP A 26 0.11 -2.08 12.70
CA ASP A 26 1.23 -2.99 12.43
C ASP A 26 0.78 -4.40 12.02
N ALA A 27 -0.36 -4.86 12.52
CA ALA A 27 -1.04 -6.05 12.03
C ALA A 27 -1.72 -5.78 10.67
N LEU A 28 -0.98 -6.03 9.59
CA LEU A 28 -1.48 -5.90 8.22
C LEU A 28 -2.65 -6.87 7.98
N ARG A 29 -3.73 -6.35 7.37
CA ARG A 29 -4.90 -7.14 6.99
C ARG A 29 -4.69 -7.86 5.65
N PRO A 30 -5.43 -8.94 5.37
CA PRO A 30 -5.52 -9.50 4.02
C PRO A 30 -5.89 -8.41 3.02
N GLY A 31 -5.11 -8.27 1.94
CA GLY A 31 -5.25 -7.20 0.94
C GLY A 31 -4.46 -5.91 1.21
N GLU A 32 -3.76 -5.81 2.34
CA GLU A 32 -2.76 -4.76 2.60
C GLU A 32 -1.34 -5.22 2.27
N TRP A 33 -1.13 -6.53 2.12
CA TRP A 33 0.15 -7.12 1.71
C TRP A 33 0.00 -7.89 0.41
N PHE A 34 0.91 -7.65 -0.53
CA PHE A 34 0.94 -8.31 -1.83
C PHE A 34 2.29 -9.00 -2.02
N LYS A 35 2.28 -10.33 -2.14
CA LYS A 35 3.48 -11.12 -2.50
C LYS A 35 3.71 -11.18 -4.01
N GLN A 36 2.62 -11.11 -4.77
CA GLN A 36 2.60 -11.21 -6.23
C GLN A 36 1.73 -10.11 -6.81
N CYS A 37 2.07 -9.67 -8.03
CA CYS A 37 1.31 -8.67 -8.72
C CYS A 37 -0.08 -9.25 -9.06
N PRO A 38 -1.18 -8.63 -8.61
CA PRO A 38 -2.52 -9.16 -8.90
C PRO A 38 -2.91 -9.03 -10.39
N LYS A 39 -2.15 -8.25 -11.17
CA LYS A 39 -2.42 -8.03 -12.60
C LYS A 39 -1.72 -9.03 -13.51
N CYS A 40 -0.47 -9.38 -13.21
CA CYS A 40 0.35 -10.23 -14.08
C CYS A 40 0.95 -11.45 -13.38
N GLY A 41 0.73 -11.64 -12.08
CA GLY A 41 1.25 -12.76 -11.31
C GLY A 41 2.74 -12.69 -10.96
N SER A 42 3.48 -11.69 -11.45
CA SER A 42 4.92 -11.58 -11.19
C SER A 42 5.22 -11.27 -9.72
N GLU A 43 6.28 -11.90 -9.20
CA GLU A 43 6.86 -11.65 -7.86
C GLU A 43 7.80 -10.43 -7.83
N ALA A 44 8.08 -9.82 -8.98
CA ALA A 44 8.92 -8.63 -9.10
C ALA A 44 8.17 -7.35 -8.64
N LEU A 45 7.82 -7.32 -7.35
CA LEU A 45 7.19 -6.20 -6.65
C LEU A 45 8.23 -5.47 -5.79
N THR A 46 8.37 -4.17 -6.03
CA THR A 46 9.16 -3.28 -5.17
C THR A 46 8.23 -2.49 -4.26
N MET A 47 8.59 -2.45 -2.98
CA MET A 47 7.91 -1.60 -2.00
C MET A 47 8.67 -0.29 -1.85
N ARG A 48 7.98 0.84 -1.94
CA ARG A 48 8.56 2.17 -1.75
C ARG A 48 7.72 2.94 -0.73
N ALA A 49 8.36 3.81 0.04
CA ALA A 49 7.63 4.71 0.92
C ALA A 49 6.73 5.61 0.07
N ALA A 50 5.47 5.80 0.47
CA ALA A 50 4.56 6.68 -0.25
C ALA A 50 5.12 8.11 -0.22
N GLY A 51 5.21 8.72 -1.40
CA GLY A 51 5.61 10.12 -1.56
C GLY A 51 4.59 11.07 -0.93
N TRP A 52 4.87 12.38 -0.89
CA TRP A 52 4.00 13.36 -0.23
C TRP A 52 2.56 13.35 -0.79
N LEU A 53 2.38 13.29 -2.11
CA LEU A 53 1.07 13.19 -2.76
C LEU A 53 0.33 11.88 -2.44
N GLU A 54 1.06 10.76 -2.41
CA GLU A 54 0.44 9.47 -2.07
C GLU A 54 0.06 9.41 -0.59
N ARG A 55 0.80 10.09 0.29
CA ARG A 55 0.44 10.24 1.71
C ARG A 55 -0.84 11.03 1.90
N THR A 56 -1.00 12.18 1.23
CA THR A 56 -2.21 13.00 1.37
C THR A 56 -3.44 12.27 0.83
N LEU A 57 -3.32 11.60 -0.32
CA LEU A 57 -4.38 10.78 -0.87
C LEU A 57 -4.74 9.61 0.06
N ALA A 58 -3.73 8.93 0.61
CA ALA A 58 -3.94 7.80 1.50
C ALA A 58 -4.56 8.22 2.85
N GLU A 59 -4.21 9.39 3.39
CA GLU A 59 -4.89 9.96 4.56
C GLU A 59 -6.35 10.25 4.27
N LEU A 60 -6.66 10.86 3.11
CA LEU A 60 -8.02 11.14 2.66
C LEU A 60 -8.85 9.84 2.51
N LEU A 61 -8.29 8.82 1.87
CA LEU A 61 -8.93 7.51 1.74
C LEU A 61 -9.12 6.81 3.09
N SER A 62 -8.17 6.95 4.01
CA SER A 62 -8.30 6.37 5.36
C SER A 62 -9.38 7.05 6.20
N ARG A 63 -9.61 8.35 5.99
CA ARG A 63 -10.71 9.10 6.60
C ARG A 63 -12.07 8.71 6.00
N ALA A 64 -12.14 8.54 4.68
CA ALA A 64 -13.36 8.10 4.01
C ALA A 64 -13.82 6.69 4.40
N ARG A 65 -12.90 5.80 4.83
CA ARG A 65 -13.21 4.46 5.35
C ARG A 65 -13.68 4.43 6.81
N ARG A 66 -13.65 5.57 7.52
CA ARG A 66 -14.15 5.71 8.89
C ARG A 66 -15.56 6.28 8.98
N LEU A 67 -16.09 6.82 7.88
CA LEU A 67 -17.48 7.22 7.71
C LEU A 67 -18.27 6.05 7.12
#